data_AF-A0A7V3HP49-F1
#
_entry.id   AF-A0A7V3HP49-F1
#
_cell.length_a   1.000
_cell.length_b   1.000
_cell.length_c   1.000
_cell.angle_alpha   90.00
_cell.angle_beta   90.00
_cell.angle_gamma   90.00
#
_symmetry.space_group_name_H-M   'P 1'
#
loop_
_entity.id
_entity.type
_entity.pdbx_description
1 polymer ?
#
loop_
_entity_poly.entity_id
_entity_poly.type
_entity_poly.pdbx_seq_one_letter_code
_entity_poly.pdbx_strand_id
1 'polypeptide(L)'
;MNKIVAVVVSEGKVSAIGSDTQWEIWLITVEGERVARREKRRPPFQGVFPPAYMNAMAPRATMPRFGAGGVSVLDLVGYLEGAEALIAADFWPGIAAELSAIGIACVKTSEADPEKAALMYASRKAG
;
A
#
# COMPACT_ATOMS: atom_id res chain seq x y z
N MET A 1 2.97 22.61 -0.71
CA MET A 1 2.71 21.67 0.40
C MET A 1 3.17 20.30 -0.06
N ASN A 2 3.99 19.63 0.74
CA ASN A 2 4.60 18.37 0.35
C ASN A 2 3.67 17.22 0.71
N LYS A 3 3.57 16.22 -0.16
CA LYS A 3 2.71 15.05 0.02
C LYS A 3 3.58 13.80 0.09
N ILE A 4 3.32 12.92 1.05
CA ILE A 4 3.99 11.61 1.13
C ILE A 4 2.95 10.56 0.72
N VAL A 5 3.30 9.77 -0.28
CA VAL A 5 2.44 8.74 -0.86
C VAL A 5 3.18 7.42 -0.79
N ALA A 6 2.56 6.40 -0.20
CA ALA A 6 3.08 5.05 -0.23
C ALA A 6 2.59 4.34 -1.50
N VAL A 7 3.47 3.65 -2.20
CA VAL A 7 3.13 2.86 -3.40
C VAL A 7 3.64 1.44 -3.24
N VAL A 8 2.78 0.47 -3.53
CA VAL A 8 3.07 -0.97 -3.46
C VAL A 8 3.73 -1.37 -4.77
N VAL A 9 4.97 -1.84 -4.70
CA VAL A 9 5.81 -2.07 -5.88
C VAL A 9 6.37 -3.48 -5.88
N SER A 10 6.32 -4.15 -7.02
CA SER A 10 7.00 -5.43 -7.28
C SER A 10 7.65 -5.39 -8.67
N GLU A 11 8.85 -5.95 -8.80
CA GLU A 11 9.69 -5.84 -10.01
C GLU A 11 9.83 -4.40 -10.58
N GLY A 12 9.75 -3.38 -9.71
CA GLY A 12 9.80 -1.97 -10.10
C GLY A 12 8.49 -1.37 -10.65
N LYS A 13 7.39 -2.13 -10.67
CA LYS A 13 6.06 -1.71 -11.14
C LYS A 13 5.05 -1.70 -10.00
N VAL A 14 3.99 -0.90 -10.11
CA VAL A 14 2.87 -0.95 -9.14
C VAL A 14 2.23 -2.34 -9.13
N SER A 15 2.07 -2.93 -7.94
CA SER A 15 1.54 -4.29 -7.74
C SER A 15 0.40 -4.31 -6.71
N ALA A 16 -0.27 -5.46 -6.58
CA ALA A 16 -1.23 -5.71 -5.52
C ALA A 16 -0.49 -6.12 -4.22
N ILE A 17 -1.07 -5.84 -3.06
CA ILE A 17 -0.40 -6.16 -1.79
C ILE A 17 -0.41 -7.68 -1.58
N GLY A 18 0.76 -8.29 -1.43
CA GLY A 18 0.88 -9.75 -1.24
C GLY A 18 0.56 -10.58 -2.48
N SER A 19 0.73 -10.02 -3.68
CA SER A 19 0.70 -10.76 -4.95
C SER A 19 1.85 -11.76 -5.10
N ASP A 20 2.97 -11.50 -4.43
CA ASP A 20 4.22 -12.23 -4.52
C ASP A 20 5.03 -12.13 -3.20
N THR A 21 6.24 -12.68 -3.19
CA THR A 21 7.16 -12.76 -2.04
C THR A 21 8.33 -11.77 -2.08
N GLN A 22 8.34 -10.79 -3.00
CA GLN A 22 9.46 -9.84 -3.17
C GLN A 22 9.07 -8.37 -3.37
N TRP A 23 7.84 -8.00 -3.04
CA TRP A 23 7.35 -6.62 -3.08
C TRP A 23 8.00 -5.70 -2.04
N GLU A 24 7.82 -4.40 -2.24
CA GLU A 24 8.34 -3.31 -1.43
C GLU A 24 7.34 -2.14 -1.42
N ILE A 25 7.46 -1.26 -0.43
CA ILE A 25 6.71 0.00 -0.33
C ILE A 25 7.66 1.13 -0.69
N TRP A 26 7.30 1.90 -1.71
CA TRP A 26 7.98 3.14 -2.05
C TRP A 26 7.25 4.29 -1.36
N LEU A 27 7.87 4.92 -0.36
CA LEU A 27 7.44 6.21 0.15
C LEU A 27 7.97 7.31 -0.77
N ILE A 28 7.05 7.98 -1.46
CA ILE A 28 7.33 8.98 -2.49
C ILE A 28 6.88 10.34 -1.97
N THR A 29 7.83 11.26 -1.77
CA THR A 29 7.55 12.66 -1.46
C THR A 29 7.37 13.44 -2.75
N VAL A 30 6.17 13.98 -2.96
CA VAL A 30 5.81 14.84 -4.09
C VAL A 30 5.82 16.31 -3.67
N GLU A 31 6.46 17.14 -4.49
CA GLU A 31 6.52 18.60 -4.35
C GLU A 31 5.95 19.27 -5.61
N GLY A 32 4.71 19.74 -5.54
CA GLY A 32 4.02 20.25 -6.72
C GLY A 32 3.80 19.11 -7.73
N GLU A 33 4.45 19.20 -8.90
CA GLU A 33 4.30 18.25 -10.01
C GLU A 33 5.52 17.32 -10.18
N ARG A 34 6.44 17.26 -9.21
CA ARG A 34 7.65 16.42 -9.25
C ARG A 34 7.80 15.52 -8.02
N VAL A 35 8.44 14.37 -8.21
CA VAL A 35 9.00 13.58 -7.11
C VAL A 35 10.26 14.28 -6.59
N ALA A 36 10.33 14.52 -5.29
CA ALA A 36 11.47 15.15 -4.62
C ALA A 36 12.32 14.15 -3.80
N ARG A 37 11.69 13.09 -3.27
CA ARG A 37 12.37 11.98 -2.58
C ARG A 37 11.61 10.68 -2.82
N ARG A 38 12.35 9.58 -2.94
CA ARG A 38 11.85 8.21 -2.90
C ARG A 38 12.62 7.42 -1.86
N GLU A 39 11.91 6.74 -0.97
CA GLU A 39 12.47 5.81 0.01
C GLU A 39 11.86 4.42 -0.19
N LYS A 40 12.69 3.39 -0.17
CA LYS A 40 12.28 1.99 -0.35
C LYS A 40 12.25 1.29 1.00
N ARG A 41 11.09 0.81 1.42
CA ARG A 41 10.91 -0.01 2.63
C ARG A 41 10.44 -1.41 2.24
N ARG A 42 11.06 -2.48 2.74
CA ARG A 42 10.67 -3.87 2.49
C ARG A 42 10.08 -4.50 3.76
N PRO A 43 8.78 -4.85 3.80
CA PRO A 43 8.20 -5.58 4.93
C PRO A 43 8.88 -6.94 5.15
N PRO A 44 9.12 -7.39 6.41
CA PRO A 44 9.89 -8.59 6.72
C PRO A 44 9.12 -9.89 6.50
N PHE A 45 7.80 -9.85 6.62
CA PHE A 45 6.92 -10.98 6.31
C PHE A 45 6.40 -10.81 4.88
N GLN A 46 6.71 -11.78 4.00
CA GLN A 46 6.21 -11.83 2.61
C GLN A 46 5.95 -13.29 2.24
N GLY A 47 4.90 -13.87 2.82
CA GLY A 47 4.39 -15.17 2.39
C GLY A 47 3.52 -15.03 1.13
N VAL A 48 2.88 -16.15 0.75
CA VAL A 48 1.70 -16.16 -0.14
C VAL A 48 0.69 -17.10 0.51
N PHE A 49 -0.51 -16.59 0.81
CA PHE A 49 -1.58 -17.41 1.38
C PHE A 49 -2.52 -17.93 0.28
N PRO A 50 -2.88 -19.23 0.27
CA PRO A 50 -3.83 -19.78 -0.70
C PRO A 50 -5.19 -19.05 -0.67
N PRO A 51 -5.89 -18.88 -1.81
CA PRO A 51 -7.16 -18.15 -1.85
C PRO A 51 -8.23 -18.63 -0.85
N ALA A 52 -8.28 -19.93 -0.57
CA ALA A 52 -9.18 -20.50 0.44
C ALA A 52 -8.94 -19.96 1.87
N TYR A 53 -7.69 -19.61 2.20
CA TYR A 53 -7.31 -19.07 3.50
C TYR A 53 -7.72 -17.60 3.66
N MET A 54 -7.63 -16.81 2.58
CA MET A 54 -8.10 -15.42 2.57
C MET A 54 -9.62 -15.32 2.79
N ASN A 55 -10.39 -16.22 2.20
CA ASN A 55 -11.83 -16.30 2.43
C ASN A 55 -12.20 -16.71 3.87
N ALA A 56 -11.32 -17.44 4.58
CA ALA A 56 -11.54 -17.86 5.96
C ALA A 56 -11.22 -16.77 7.01
N MET A 57 -10.53 -15.69 6.61
CA MET A 57 -10.16 -14.54 7.46
C MET A 57 -11.30 -13.52 7.66
N ALA A 58 -12.50 -13.77 7.13
CA ALA A 58 -13.69 -12.96 7.36
C ALA A 58 -13.95 -12.76 8.88
N PRO A 59 -14.48 -11.59 9.30
CA PRO A 59 -14.00 -10.92 10.50
C PRO A 59 -14.32 -11.65 11.82
N ARG A 60 -13.26 -12.16 12.46
CA ARG A 60 -13.26 -12.55 13.88
C ARG A 60 -12.42 -11.55 14.67
N ALA A 61 -13.02 -10.92 15.67
CA ALA A 61 -12.49 -9.75 16.38
C ALA A 61 -11.24 -9.98 17.27
N THR A 62 -10.63 -11.17 17.21
CA THR A 62 -9.55 -11.61 18.11
C THR A 62 -8.32 -12.16 17.39
N MET A 63 -8.29 -12.15 16.05
CA MET A 63 -7.17 -12.65 15.26
C MET A 63 -6.36 -11.48 14.66
N PRO A 64 -5.02 -11.55 14.56
CA PRO A 64 -4.26 -10.54 13.84
C PRO A 64 -4.74 -10.47 12.39
N ARG A 65 -4.95 -9.26 11.88
CA ARG A 65 -5.63 -9.03 10.60
C ARG A 65 -4.67 -9.22 9.42
N PHE A 66 -4.27 -10.47 9.21
CA PHE A 66 -3.39 -10.90 8.13
C PHE A 66 -4.06 -10.76 6.77
N GLY A 67 -3.35 -10.14 5.84
CA GLY A 67 -3.75 -9.97 4.45
C GLY A 67 -3.34 -11.10 3.52
N ALA A 68 -3.53 -10.84 2.22
CA ALA A 68 -2.79 -11.53 1.19
C ALA A 68 -1.28 -11.44 1.49
N GLY A 69 -0.58 -12.56 1.33
CA GLY A 69 0.84 -12.67 1.66
C GLY A 69 1.20 -12.64 3.16
N GLY A 70 0.23 -12.66 4.07
CA GLY A 70 0.49 -12.83 5.51
C GLY A 70 1.08 -11.62 6.22
N VAL A 71 0.96 -10.44 5.63
CA VAL A 71 1.26 -9.16 6.26
C VAL A 71 0.03 -8.70 7.04
N SER A 72 0.15 -8.43 8.34
CA SER A 72 -0.95 -7.81 9.06
C SER A 72 -1.01 -6.31 8.79
N VAL A 73 -2.18 -5.69 8.98
CA VAL A 73 -2.28 -4.23 8.87
C VAL A 73 -1.30 -3.52 9.83
N LEU A 74 -1.07 -4.07 11.03
CA LEU A 74 -0.14 -3.50 12.01
C LEU A 74 1.31 -3.49 11.51
N ASP A 75 1.76 -4.58 10.86
CA ASP A 75 3.07 -4.62 10.21
C ASP A 75 3.16 -3.54 9.13
N LEU A 76 2.08 -3.37 8.36
CA LEU A 76 2.00 -2.41 7.27
C LEU A 76 2.12 -0.96 7.75
N VAL A 77 1.46 -0.56 8.85
CA VAL A 77 1.45 0.84 9.34
C VAL A 77 2.86 1.41 9.50
N GLY A 78 3.81 0.64 10.04
CA GLY A 78 5.21 1.08 10.21
C GLY A 78 5.94 1.41 8.90
N TYR A 79 5.43 0.92 7.76
CA TYR A 79 5.95 1.22 6.42
C TYR A 79 5.20 2.36 5.72
N LEU A 80 4.10 2.86 6.30
CA LEU A 80 3.26 3.93 5.78
C LEU A 80 3.43 5.25 6.56
N GLU A 81 4.48 5.36 7.36
CA GLU A 81 4.75 6.50 8.23
C GLU A 81 4.70 7.85 7.49
N GLY A 82 3.79 8.72 7.91
CA GLY A 82 3.57 10.05 7.30
C GLY A 82 2.86 10.04 5.94
N ALA A 83 2.51 8.88 5.37
CA ALA A 83 1.83 8.80 4.08
C ALA A 83 0.33 9.09 4.19
N GLU A 84 -0.20 9.97 3.34
CA GLU A 84 -1.65 10.28 3.29
C GLU A 84 -2.45 9.22 2.52
N ALA A 85 -1.78 8.38 1.72
CA ALA A 85 -2.39 7.31 0.95
C ALA A 85 -1.45 6.14 0.69
N LEU A 86 -2.05 4.97 0.50
CA LEU A 86 -1.42 3.77 -0.04
C LEU A 86 -2.00 3.48 -1.44
N ILE A 87 -1.14 3.48 -2.46
CA ILE A 87 -1.48 3.14 -3.84
C ILE A 87 -1.10 1.69 -4.13
N ALA A 88 -2.00 0.92 -4.72
CA ALA A 88 -1.75 -0.45 -5.17
C ALA A 88 -2.52 -0.78 -6.45
N ALA A 89 -2.10 -1.85 -7.15
CA ALA A 89 -2.89 -2.42 -8.25
C ALA A 89 -4.12 -3.17 -7.73
N ASP A 90 -4.04 -3.80 -6.55
CA ASP A 90 -5.19 -4.31 -5.81
C ASP A 90 -4.95 -4.44 -4.29
N PHE A 91 -6.04 -4.63 -3.55
CA PHE A 91 -6.10 -4.67 -2.09
C PHE A 91 -6.86 -5.91 -1.60
N TRP A 92 -6.41 -6.52 -0.48
CA TRP A 92 -7.17 -7.60 0.16
C TRP A 92 -8.43 -7.07 0.87
N PRO A 93 -9.49 -7.88 1.03
CA PRO A 93 -10.74 -7.44 1.68
C PRO A 93 -10.52 -6.87 3.09
N GLY A 94 -11.18 -5.76 3.39
CA GLY A 94 -11.15 -5.10 4.70
C GLY A 94 -10.00 -4.11 4.91
N ILE A 95 -8.87 -4.21 4.21
CA ILE A 95 -7.69 -3.34 4.47
C ILE A 95 -8.00 -1.85 4.40
N ALA A 96 -8.90 -1.44 3.49
CA ALA A 96 -9.30 -0.05 3.31
C ALA A 96 -10.07 0.52 4.50
N ALA A 97 -10.80 -0.31 5.25
CA ALA A 97 -11.47 0.12 6.49
C ALA A 97 -10.43 0.35 7.61
N GLU A 98 -9.46 -0.55 7.73
CA GLU A 98 -8.42 -0.49 8.76
C GLU A 98 -7.46 0.69 8.53
N LEU A 99 -7.02 0.91 7.28
CA LEU A 99 -6.15 2.05 6.93
C LEU A 99 -6.91 3.38 6.98
N SER A 100 -8.18 3.42 6.57
CA SER A 100 -9.00 4.63 6.72
C SER A 100 -9.24 5.00 8.18
N ALA A 101 -9.32 4.03 9.10
CA ALA A 101 -9.47 4.29 10.53
C ALA A 101 -8.25 4.97 11.17
N ILE A 102 -7.07 4.92 10.51
CA ILE A 102 -5.85 5.64 10.90
C ILE A 102 -5.51 6.81 9.95
N GLY A 103 -6.44 7.20 9.08
CA GLY A 103 -6.30 8.38 8.20
C GLY A 103 -5.58 8.14 6.86
N ILE A 104 -5.25 6.89 6.50
CA ILE A 104 -4.53 6.55 5.27
C ILE A 104 -5.53 6.07 4.20
N ALA A 105 -5.58 6.76 3.05
CA ALA A 105 -6.49 6.39 1.96
C ALA A 105 -5.95 5.23 1.10
N CYS A 106 -6.73 4.17 0.92
CA CYS A 106 -6.43 3.15 -0.09
C CYS A 106 -6.84 3.63 -1.49
N VAL A 107 -5.91 3.58 -2.45
CA VAL A 107 -6.10 4.07 -3.82
C VAL A 107 -5.73 2.98 -4.82
N LYS A 108 -6.73 2.43 -5.51
CA LYS A 108 -6.51 1.47 -6.59
C LYS A 108 -6.13 2.19 -7.87
N THR A 109 -5.10 1.71 -8.56
CA THR A 109 -4.63 2.27 -9.84
C THR A 109 -4.36 1.18 -10.88
N SER A 110 -4.40 1.57 -12.15
CA SER A 110 -3.91 0.78 -13.29
C SER A 110 -2.64 1.37 -13.92
N GLU A 111 -2.10 2.44 -13.32
CA GLU A 111 -0.78 2.97 -13.70
C GLU A 111 0.30 2.02 -13.19
N ALA A 112 1.23 1.63 -14.06
CA ALA A 112 2.28 0.67 -13.75
C ALA A 112 3.55 1.33 -13.22
N ASP A 113 3.80 2.61 -13.55
CA ASP A 113 4.93 3.37 -13.02
C ASP A 113 4.62 3.94 -11.61
N PRO A 114 5.40 3.61 -10.56
CA PRO A 114 5.09 4.04 -9.20
C PRO A 114 5.17 5.56 -8.97
N GLU A 115 6.10 6.24 -9.65
CA GLU A 115 6.32 7.68 -9.46
C GLU A 115 5.21 8.48 -10.17
N LYS A 116 4.84 8.09 -11.39
CA LYS A 116 3.68 8.62 -12.11
C LYS A 116 2.37 8.35 -11.37
N ALA A 117 2.20 7.18 -10.75
CA ALA A 117 1.03 6.88 -9.93
C ALA A 117 0.92 7.82 -8.71
N ALA A 118 2.04 8.10 -8.01
CA ALA A 118 2.07 9.04 -6.90
C ALA A 118 1.81 10.49 -7.36
N LEU A 119 2.38 10.92 -8.49
CA LEU A 119 2.09 12.24 -9.10
C LEU A 119 0.61 12.39 -9.45
N MET A 120 0.00 11.40 -10.12
CA MET A 120 -1.41 11.41 -10.47
C MET A 120 -2.32 11.53 -9.24
N TYR A 121 -1.97 10.91 -8.12
CA TYR A 121 -2.69 11.09 -6.85
C TYR A 121 -2.49 12.50 -6.27
N ALA A 122 -1.24 12.98 -6.23
CA ALA A 122 -0.90 14.28 -5.66
C ALA A 122 -1.62 15.44 -6.39
N SER A 123 -1.65 15.42 -7.72
CA SER A 123 -2.35 16.41 -8.56
C SER A 123 -3.87 16.37 -8.36
N ARG A 124 -4.48 15.17 -8.27
CA ARG A 124 -5.93 15.00 -7.98
C ARG A 124 -6.35 15.50 -6.60
N LYS A 125 -5.40 15.74 -5.71
CA LYS A 125 -5.57 16.31 -4.36
C LYS A 125 -5.09 17.77 -4.27
N ALA A 126 -4.85 18.45 -5.40
CA ALA A 126 -4.32 19.81 -5.46
C ALA A 126 -5.31 20.86 -6.02
N GLY A 127 -6.42 20.40 -6.60
CA GLY A 127 -7.66 21.16 -6.78
C GLY A 127 -8.74 20.65 -5.83
#